data_AF-A0A7X4E561-F1
#
_entry.id   AF-A0A7X4E561-F1
#
_cell.length_a   1.000
_cell.length_b   1.000
_cell.length_c   1.000
_cell.angle_alpha   90.00
_cell.angle_beta   90.00
_cell.angle_gamma   90.00
#
_symmetry.space_group_name_H-M   'P 1'
#
loop_
_entity.id
_entity.type
_entity.pdbx_description
1 polymer ?
#
loop_
_entity_poly.entity_id
_entity_poly.type
_entity_poly.pdbx_seq_one_letter_code
_entity_poly.pdbx_strand_id
1 'polypeptide(L)'
;MFVDEVDIRVAAGDGGNGCVSFRREKFVPRGGPDGGDGGRGGSVWLRACNHLNTLVSLKFHPLCRAKRGAHGEGSDRTGRSGADLYVDVPPGTIVYAIDEDGDAVGPLADLTDDGESWRAAAGGRGGR
;
A
#
# COMPACT_ATOMS: atom_id res chain seq x y z
N MET A 1 -5.73 -28.94 5.10
CA MET A 1 -6.49 -28.29 4.03
C MET A 1 -5.49 -27.59 3.14
N PHE A 2 -5.49 -27.89 1.84
CA PHE A 2 -4.59 -27.29 0.85
C PHE A 2 -5.44 -26.42 -0.07
N VAL A 3 -4.91 -25.24 -0.40
CA VAL A 3 -5.52 -24.27 -1.33
C VAL A 3 -4.42 -23.83 -2.28
N ASP A 4 -4.65 -24.05 -3.56
CA ASP A 4 -3.81 -23.71 -4.71
C ASP A 4 -4.30 -22.47 -5.45
N GLU A 5 -5.60 -22.18 -5.40
CA GLU A 5 -6.22 -21.02 -6.02
C GLU A 5 -7.00 -20.19 -5.00
N VAL A 6 -6.85 -18.86 -5.07
CA VAL A 6 -7.56 -17.93 -4.19
C VAL A 6 -7.69 -16.55 -4.82
N ASP A 7 -8.88 -15.96 -4.68
CA ASP A 7 -9.12 -14.57 -5.05
C ASP A 7 -8.86 -13.66 -3.85
N ILE A 8 -8.03 -12.64 -4.07
CA ILE A 8 -7.74 -11.61 -3.07
C ILE A 8 -8.07 -10.23 -3.60
N ARG A 9 -8.55 -9.36 -2.71
CA ARG A 9 -8.71 -7.94 -2.96
C ARG A 9 -7.52 -7.19 -2.39
N VAL A 10 -6.81 -6.52 -3.27
CA VAL A 10 -5.63 -5.73 -2.91
C VAL A 10 -5.98 -4.25 -2.93
N ALA A 11 -5.69 -3.55 -1.84
CA ALA A 11 -5.88 -2.11 -1.73
C ALA A 11 -4.61 -1.45 -1.19
N ALA A 12 -4.02 -0.55 -1.99
CA ALA A 12 -2.93 0.27 -1.49
C ALA A 12 -3.42 1.27 -0.43
N GLY A 13 -2.48 1.84 0.31
CA GLY A 13 -2.75 2.93 1.22
C GLY A 13 -3.00 4.23 0.46
N ASP A 14 -3.95 5.02 0.93
CA ASP A 14 -4.17 6.36 0.39
C ASP A 14 -3.04 7.31 0.82
N GLY A 15 -2.84 8.38 0.06
CA GLY A 15 -2.01 9.49 0.48
C GLY A 15 -2.60 10.21 1.71
N GLY A 16 -1.73 10.75 2.54
CA GLY A 16 -2.10 11.76 3.51
C GLY A 16 -2.45 13.07 2.80
N ASN A 17 -3.33 13.86 3.39
CA ASN A 17 -3.63 15.21 2.86
C ASN A 17 -2.51 16.18 3.28
N GLY A 18 -2.23 17.19 2.44
CA GLY A 18 -1.43 18.35 2.84
C GLY A 18 -2.16 19.20 3.88
N CYS A 19 -1.42 20.07 4.57
CA CYS A 19 -1.95 20.96 5.58
C CYS A 19 -1.97 22.39 5.09
N VAL A 20 -3.07 23.11 5.31
CA VAL A 20 -3.09 24.57 5.15
C VAL A 20 -2.91 25.18 6.54
N SER A 21 -1.72 25.69 6.81
CA SER A 21 -1.36 26.34 8.08
C SER A 21 -0.58 27.64 7.85
N PHE A 22 -0.63 28.53 8.84
CA PHE A 22 0.14 29.77 8.87
C PHE A 22 0.83 29.95 10.23
N ARG A 23 2.06 30.45 10.21
CA ARG A 23 2.83 30.76 11.42
C ARG A 23 2.13 31.82 12.26
N ARG A 24 2.08 31.60 13.57
CA ARG A 24 1.51 32.54 14.54
C ARG A 24 2.55 32.86 15.60
N GLU A 25 3.09 34.08 15.55
CA GLU A 25 4.07 34.58 16.51
C GLU A 25 3.58 35.90 17.12
N LYS A 26 3.86 36.10 18.41
CA LYS A 26 3.29 37.19 19.22
C LYS A 26 3.52 38.60 18.63
N PHE A 27 4.61 38.80 17.90
CA PHE A 27 4.99 40.10 17.33
C PHE A 27 5.00 40.11 15.79
N VAL A 28 4.42 39.09 15.16
CA VAL A 28 4.32 38.97 13.70
C VAL A 28 2.85 38.98 13.30
N PRO A 29 2.32 40.10 12.80
CA PRO A 29 0.89 40.22 12.45
C PRO A 29 0.41 39.25 11.37
N ARG A 30 1.29 38.83 10.45
CA ARG A 30 1.01 37.85 9.39
C ARG A 30 2.23 36.95 9.20
N GLY A 31 2.22 35.77 9.82
CA GLY A 31 3.21 34.75 9.54
C GLY A 31 3.01 34.15 8.15
N GLY A 32 4.09 33.67 7.55
CA GLY A 32 4.04 32.93 6.28
C GLY A 32 3.29 31.60 6.41
N PRO A 33 2.95 30.96 5.29
CA PRO A 33 2.42 29.60 5.30
C PRO A 33 3.44 28.65 5.92
N ASP A 34 2.96 27.71 6.76
CA ASP A 34 3.77 26.64 7.37
C ASP A 34 3.06 25.29 7.34
N GLY A 35 2.30 25.06 6.27
CA GLY A 35 1.63 23.79 6.03
C GLY A 35 2.58 22.73 5.51
N GLY A 36 2.70 21.61 6.21
CA GLY A 36 3.43 20.45 5.72
C GLY A 36 2.66 19.61 4.68
N ASP A 37 3.38 18.88 3.85
CA ASP A 37 2.83 17.92 2.89
C ASP A 37 2.26 16.67 3.58
N GLY A 38 1.35 15.97 2.92
CA GLY A 38 0.89 14.64 3.32
C GLY A 38 1.92 13.55 3.01
N GLY A 39 1.94 12.50 3.83
CA GLY A 39 2.76 11.32 3.60
C GLY A 39 2.23 10.46 2.45
N ARG A 40 3.11 9.71 1.79
CA ARG A 40 2.73 8.71 0.78
C ARG A 40 1.96 7.55 1.44
N GLY A 41 0.98 6.97 0.76
CA GLY A 41 0.41 5.69 1.17
C GLY A 41 1.35 4.51 0.99
N GLY A 42 1.15 3.46 1.79
CA GLY A 42 1.85 2.20 1.64
C GLY A 42 1.42 1.47 0.36
N SER A 43 2.34 0.71 -0.23
CA SER A 43 2.06 -0.20 -1.35
C SER A 43 1.78 -1.60 -0.85
N VAL A 44 1.09 -2.40 -1.66
CA VAL A 44 0.98 -3.84 -1.42
C VAL A 44 1.90 -4.57 -2.39
N TRP A 45 2.70 -5.46 -1.83
CA TRP A 45 3.63 -6.32 -2.54
C TRP A 45 3.25 -7.78 -2.30
N LEU A 46 3.22 -8.58 -3.35
CA LEU A 46 3.25 -10.02 -3.24
C LEU A 46 4.72 -10.45 -3.23
N ARG A 47 5.10 -11.37 -2.35
CA ARG A 47 6.47 -11.84 -2.23
C ARG A 47 6.52 -13.37 -2.14
N ALA A 48 7.30 -14.01 -3.00
CA ALA A 48 7.55 -15.44 -2.90
C ALA A 48 8.37 -15.74 -1.64
N CYS A 49 7.94 -16.76 -0.89
CA CYS A 49 8.58 -17.18 0.35
C CYS A 49 8.56 -18.71 0.47
N ASN A 50 9.73 -19.34 0.52
CA ASN A 50 9.91 -20.78 0.67
C ASN A 50 9.31 -21.39 1.94
N HIS A 51 8.99 -20.56 2.93
CA HIS A 51 8.37 -21.01 4.18
C HIS A 51 6.88 -21.32 4.02
N LEU A 52 6.27 -20.95 2.89
CA LEU A 52 4.87 -21.18 2.58
C LEU A 52 4.72 -22.23 1.49
N ASN A 53 3.82 -23.17 1.73
CA ASN A 53 3.51 -24.26 0.78
C ASN A 53 2.08 -24.18 0.23
N THR A 54 1.24 -23.27 0.72
CA THR A 54 -0.17 -23.17 0.34
C THR A 54 -0.72 -21.75 0.53
N LEU A 55 -1.77 -21.40 -0.21
CA LEU A 55 -2.44 -20.09 -0.17
C LEU A 55 -3.57 -20.00 0.88
N VAL A 56 -3.64 -20.97 1.80
CA VAL A 56 -4.68 -21.04 2.85
C VAL A 56 -4.76 -19.77 3.70
N SER A 57 -3.64 -19.10 3.97
CA SER A 57 -3.60 -17.85 4.75
C SER A 57 -4.44 -16.74 4.08
N LEU A 58 -4.38 -16.64 2.77
CA LEU A 58 -5.10 -15.64 1.98
C LEU A 58 -6.59 -15.92 1.89
N LYS A 59 -6.99 -17.20 1.93
CA LYS A 59 -8.40 -17.59 1.93
C LYS A 59 -9.17 -17.04 3.13
N PHE A 60 -8.53 -16.98 4.30
CA PHE A 60 -9.15 -16.45 5.52
C PHE A 60 -9.05 -14.91 5.63
N HIS A 61 -8.09 -14.31 4.92
CA HIS A 61 -7.86 -12.87 4.91
C HIS A 61 -7.80 -12.34 3.47
N PRO A 62 -8.93 -12.36 2.73
CA PRO A 62 -8.95 -12.01 1.32
C PRO A 62 -8.69 -10.51 1.07
N LEU A 63 -8.80 -9.65 2.08
CA LEU A 63 -8.53 -8.21 1.96
C LEU A 63 -7.11 -7.87 2.42
N CYS A 64 -6.25 -7.56 1.46
CA CYS A 64 -4.87 -7.12 1.70
C CYS A 64 -4.79 -5.59 1.53
N ARG A 65 -4.81 -4.84 2.65
CA ARG A 65 -4.78 -3.37 2.62
C ARG A 65 -3.51 -2.79 3.26
N ALA A 66 -2.77 -1.97 2.51
CA ALA A 66 -1.61 -1.24 3.03
C ALA A 66 -2.02 -0.01 3.85
N LYS A 67 -1.10 0.50 4.69
CA LYS A 67 -1.41 1.64 5.57
C LYS A 67 -1.48 2.94 4.80
N ARG A 68 -2.42 3.80 5.18
CA ARG A 68 -2.53 5.18 4.69
C ARG A 68 -1.33 6.03 5.17
N GLY A 69 -0.91 7.00 4.35
CA GLY A 69 0.00 8.07 4.76
C GLY A 69 -0.63 9.04 5.76
N ALA A 70 0.15 9.56 6.70
CA ALA A 70 -0.32 10.56 7.66
C ALA A 70 -0.49 11.93 6.99
N HIS A 71 -1.38 12.75 7.54
CA HIS A 71 -1.57 14.12 7.07
C HIS A 71 -0.35 14.99 7.40
N GLY A 72 -0.14 16.02 6.60
CA GLY A 72 0.77 17.11 6.97
C GLY A 72 0.24 17.87 8.17
N GLU A 73 1.13 18.56 8.87
CA GLU A 73 0.80 19.38 10.02
C GLU A 73 1.43 20.77 9.87
N GLY A 74 0.99 21.71 10.71
CA GLY A 74 1.62 23.04 10.81
C GLY A 74 3.09 22.96 11.23
N SER A 75 3.79 24.08 11.07
CA SER A 75 5.24 24.19 11.24
C SER A 75 6.05 23.37 10.21
N ASP A 76 5.59 23.32 8.96
CA ASP A 76 6.23 22.63 7.83
C ASP A 76 6.46 21.14 8.08
N ARG A 77 5.58 20.51 8.88
CA ARG A 77 5.74 19.11 9.29
C ARG A 77 5.06 18.18 8.30
N THR A 78 5.86 17.54 7.45
CA THR A 78 5.39 16.52 6.51
C THR A 78 4.89 15.27 7.22
N GLY A 79 3.74 14.76 6.78
CA GLY A 79 3.15 13.53 7.27
C GLY A 79 4.01 12.30 6.97
N ARG A 80 4.06 11.35 7.91
CA ARG A 80 4.77 10.07 7.71
C ARG A 80 4.16 9.24 6.59
N SER A 81 5.01 8.56 5.82
CA SER A 81 4.57 7.56 4.85
C SER A 81 3.89 6.37 5.53
N GLY A 82 2.84 5.85 4.90
CA GLY A 82 2.19 4.62 5.27
C GLY A 82 3.13 3.43 5.05
N ALA A 83 3.07 2.46 5.95
CA ALA A 83 3.83 1.23 5.83
C ALA A 83 3.31 0.37 4.66
N ASP A 84 4.25 -0.12 3.86
CA ASP A 84 3.98 -1.12 2.83
C ASP A 84 3.52 -2.44 3.47
N LEU A 85 2.65 -3.16 2.78
CA LEU A 85 2.19 -4.49 3.14
C LEU A 85 2.87 -5.51 2.22
N TYR A 86 3.58 -6.47 2.80
CA TYR A 86 4.09 -7.63 2.08
C TYR A 86 3.18 -8.81 2.37
N VAL A 87 2.71 -9.43 1.30
CA VAL A 87 1.84 -10.60 1.33
C VAL A 87 2.67 -11.76 0.79
N ASP A 88 3.07 -12.64 1.70
CA ASP A 88 3.91 -13.78 1.35
C ASP A 88 3.08 -14.87 0.67
N VAL A 89 3.59 -15.41 -0.43
CA VAL A 89 3.01 -16.51 -1.21
C VAL A 89 4.07 -17.61 -1.46
N PRO A 90 3.67 -18.88 -1.70
CA PRO A 90 4.61 -19.92 -2.11
C PRO A 90 5.31 -19.55 -3.44
N PRO A 91 6.57 -19.95 -3.65
CA PRO A 91 7.21 -19.86 -4.95
C PRO A 91 6.46 -20.69 -6.01
N GLY A 92 6.48 -20.23 -7.26
CA GLY A 92 5.67 -20.75 -8.36
C GLY A 92 4.23 -20.23 -8.37
N THR A 93 3.93 -19.16 -7.63
CA THR A 93 2.60 -18.53 -7.66
C THR A 93 2.49 -17.61 -8.87
N ILE A 94 1.49 -17.86 -9.71
CA ILE A 94 1.13 -17.01 -10.84
C ILE A 94 0.00 -16.08 -10.42
N VAL A 95 0.16 -14.79 -10.69
CA VAL A 95 -0.81 -13.75 -10.34
C VAL A 95 -1.61 -13.37 -11.59
N TYR A 96 -2.93 -13.41 -11.49
CA TYR A 96 -3.85 -13.01 -12.55
C TYR A 96 -4.62 -11.74 -12.16
N ALA A 97 -4.99 -10.92 -13.13
CA ALA A 97 -6.00 -9.88 -12.91
C ALA A 97 -7.38 -10.55 -12.86
N ILE A 98 -8.28 -10.04 -12.03
CA ILE A 98 -9.70 -10.44 -12.05
C ILE A 98 -10.47 -9.25 -12.62
N ASP A 99 -11.34 -9.48 -13.60
CA ASP A 99 -12.19 -8.44 -14.18
C ASP A 99 -13.44 -8.14 -13.31
N GLU A 100 -14.32 -7.28 -13.83
CA GLU A 100 -15.55 -6.89 -13.13
C GLU A 100 -16.57 -8.05 -13.04
N ASP A 101 -16.49 -9.02 -13.95
CA ASP A 101 -17.35 -10.20 -14.02
C ASP A 101 -16.84 -11.35 -13.14
N GLY A 102 -15.58 -11.27 -12.70
CA GLY A 102 -14.93 -12.23 -11.82
C GLY A 102 -14.03 -13.23 -12.54
N ASP A 103 -13.78 -13.03 -13.83
CA ASP A 103 -12.96 -13.91 -14.66
C ASP A 103 -11.48 -13.50 -14.63
N ALA A 104 -10.59 -14.49 -14.69
CA ALA A 104 -9.14 -14.27 -14.70
C ALA A 104 -8.65 -13.77 -16.07
N VAL A 105 -8.07 -12.57 -16.11
CA VAL A 105 -7.61 -11.90 -17.33
C VAL A 105 -6.09 -11.78 -17.34
N GLY A 106 -5.44 -12.80 -17.93
CA GLY A 106 -4.02 -12.81 -18.25
C GLY A 106 -3.07 -12.80 -17.02
N PRO A 107 -1.87 -13.38 -17.15
CA PRO A 107 -0.90 -13.35 -16.07
C PRO A 107 -0.28 -11.95 -15.94
N LEU A 108 -0.32 -11.39 -14.74
CA LEU A 108 0.32 -10.13 -14.37
C LEU A 108 1.76 -10.33 -13.89
N ALA A 109 2.01 -11.44 -13.18
CA ALA A 109 3.30 -11.78 -12.63
C ALA A 109 3.41 -13.29 -12.42
N ASP A 110 4.63 -13.78 -12.45
CA ASP A 110 5.01 -15.13 -12.04
C ASP A 110 6.10 -14.98 -10.99
N LEU A 111 5.87 -15.49 -9.77
CA LEU A 111 6.78 -15.36 -8.65
C LEU A 111 7.47 -16.70 -8.41
N THR A 112 8.59 -16.93 -9.09
CA THR A 112 9.25 -18.23 -9.14
C THR A 112 10.31 -18.40 -8.07
N ASP A 113 11.06 -17.34 -7.75
CA ASP A 113 12.21 -17.42 -6.87
C ASP A 113 11.91 -16.89 -5.45
N ASP A 114 12.55 -17.48 -4.44
CA ASP A 114 12.39 -17.03 -3.05
C ASP A 114 12.84 -15.57 -2.87
N GLY A 115 12.02 -14.78 -2.20
CA GLY A 115 12.22 -13.35 -2.02
C GLY A 115 11.86 -12.49 -3.23
N GLU A 116 11.51 -13.08 -4.37
CA GLU A 116 10.98 -12.34 -5.52
C GLU A 116 9.71 -11.61 -5.13
N SER A 117 9.59 -10.34 -5.52
CA SER A 117 8.45 -9.51 -5.12
C SER A 117 7.88 -8.73 -6.28
N TRP A 118 6.55 -8.71 -6.37
CA TRP A 118 5.80 -7.97 -7.37
C TRP A 118 4.84 -6.98 -6.71
N ARG A 119 4.78 -5.76 -7.24
CA ARG A 119 3.95 -4.69 -6.66
C ARG A 119 2.51 -4.81 -7.17
N ALA A 120 1.66 -5.43 -6.37
CA ALA A 120 0.25 -5.59 -6.67
C ALA A 120 -0.55 -4.29 -6.67
N ALA A 121 -0.26 -3.37 -5.73
CA ALA A 121 -0.91 -2.07 -5.72
C ALA A 121 0.04 -0.97 -5.24
N ALA A 122 0.11 0.12 -6.02
CA ALA A 122 0.94 1.27 -5.69
C ALA A 122 0.25 2.21 -4.70
N GLY A 123 0.98 2.60 -3.65
CA GLY A 123 0.51 3.59 -2.66
C GLY A 123 0.20 4.95 -3.27
N GLY A 124 -0.87 5.58 -2.78
CA GLY A 124 -1.29 6.92 -3.18
C GLY A 124 -0.23 7.98 -2.85
N ARG A 125 -0.15 9.03 -3.68
CA ARG A 125 0.74 10.17 -3.42
C ARG A 125 0.17 11.04 -2.30
N GLY A 126 1.05 11.58 -1.47
CA GLY A 126 0.68 12.58 -0.49
C GLY A 126 0.22 13.88 -1.16
N GLY A 127 -0.77 14.54 -0.54
CA GLY A 127 -1.22 15.87 -0.92
C GLY A 127 -0.18 16.94 -0.56
N ARG A 128 -0.25 18.08 -1.23
CA ARG A 128 0.52 19.30 -0.95
C ARG A 128 -0.41 20.34 -0.36
#